data_AF-A0A349DZM3-F1
#
_entry.id   AF-A0A349DZM3-F1
#
_cell.length_a   1.000
_cell.length_b   1.000
_cell.length_c   1.000
_cell.angle_alpha   90.00
_cell.angle_beta   90.00
_cell.angle_gamma   90.00
#
_symmetry.space_group_name_H-M   'P 1'
#
loop_
_entity.id
_entity.type
_entity.pdbx_description
1 polymer ?
#
loop_
_entity_poly.entity_id
_entity_poly.type
_entity_poly.pdbx_seq_one_letter_code
_entity_poly.pdbx_strand_id
1 'polypeptide(L)'
;MNSQLLMKEILKTYNQQKADRGLLMEEFRELLMLFPIIEVLRADGQMDMFEKHYFHDLVKKHHEENPHFNYYILKEEIAYVLENFAQVEPILYEALKELNQNENLSNYLLDSMLTAARVSSDDLKTNLIYSEVPGWLKLPRTILAMFLTPDQEKTSISEEEKNQILTVLEKVDGVSERNLKVLNELS
;
A
#
# COMPACT_ATOMS: atom_id res chain seq x y z
N MET A 1 18.49 23.01 3.49
CA MET A 1 18.01 22.94 2.09
C MET A 1 16.50 23.06 2.13
N ASN A 2 15.84 23.75 1.19
CA ASN A 2 14.38 23.89 1.22
C ASN A 2 13.74 22.51 0.93
N SER A 3 12.89 21.99 1.83
CA SER A 3 12.25 20.66 1.72
C SER A 3 11.55 20.47 0.37
N GLN A 4 10.88 21.53 -0.13
CA GLN A 4 10.24 21.50 -1.46
C GLN A 4 11.23 21.35 -2.62
N LEU A 5 12.48 21.80 -2.46
CA LEU A 5 13.52 21.62 -3.47
C LEU A 5 14.03 20.18 -3.46
N LEU A 6 14.19 19.58 -2.28
CA LEU A 6 14.63 18.19 -2.14
C LEU A 6 13.59 17.23 -2.76
N MET A 7 12.31 17.37 -2.42
CA MET A 7 11.24 16.54 -3.00
C MET A 7 11.18 16.62 -4.53
N LYS A 8 11.44 17.81 -5.12
CA LYS A 8 11.49 17.97 -6.57
C LYS A 8 12.65 17.22 -7.22
N GLU A 9 13.83 17.20 -6.59
CA GLU A 9 14.96 16.43 -7.10
C GLU A 9 14.74 14.92 -6.96
N ILE A 10 14.09 14.47 -5.87
CA ILE A 10 13.73 13.05 -5.71
C ILE A 10 12.71 12.62 -6.78
N LEU A 11 11.64 13.40 -7.00
CA LEU A 11 10.68 13.17 -8.09
C LEU A 11 11.35 13.13 -9.46
N LYS A 12 12.29 14.04 -9.71
CA LYS A 12 13.05 14.04 -10.97
C LYS A 12 13.87 12.76 -11.13
N THR A 13 14.53 12.31 -10.08
CA THR A 13 15.29 11.06 -10.06
C THR A 13 14.40 9.84 -10.30
N TYR A 14 13.21 9.84 -9.70
CA TYR A 14 12.17 8.83 -9.92
C TYR A 14 11.70 8.81 -11.39
N ASN A 15 11.34 9.98 -11.94
CA ASN A 15 10.88 10.10 -13.31
C ASN A 15 11.94 9.73 -14.36
N GLN A 16 13.24 9.84 -14.02
CA GLN A 16 14.33 9.39 -14.88
C GLN A 16 14.47 7.87 -14.99
N GLN A 17 13.81 7.10 -14.12
CA GLN A 17 13.85 5.63 -14.18
C GLN A 17 12.99 5.06 -15.32
N LYS A 18 12.07 5.84 -15.88
CA LYS A 18 11.10 5.40 -16.90
C LYS A 18 11.21 6.17 -18.22
N ALA A 19 10.82 5.53 -19.32
CA ALA A 19 10.79 6.13 -20.65
C ALA A 19 9.48 6.90 -20.94
N ASP A 20 8.43 6.61 -20.16
CA ASP A 20 7.10 7.20 -20.33
C ASP A 20 6.95 8.54 -19.60
N ARG A 21 5.74 9.11 -19.68
CA ARG A 21 5.40 10.37 -19.00
C ARG A 21 5.76 10.28 -17.51
N GLY A 22 6.55 11.25 -17.04
CA GLY A 22 6.81 11.49 -15.63
C GLY A 22 5.56 11.86 -14.83
N LEU A 23 5.57 11.56 -13.54
CA LEU A 23 4.55 12.03 -12.60
C LEU A 23 4.70 13.52 -12.32
N LEU A 24 3.56 14.18 -12.09
CA LEU A 24 3.49 15.47 -11.42
C LEU A 24 3.67 15.30 -9.91
N MET A 25 3.90 16.41 -9.20
CA MET A 25 4.15 16.37 -7.75
C MET A 25 2.95 15.82 -6.98
N GLU A 26 1.73 16.20 -7.36
CA GLU A 26 0.51 15.70 -6.72
C GLU A 26 0.37 14.19 -6.94
N GLU A 27 0.59 13.72 -8.17
CA GLU A 27 0.52 12.29 -8.52
C GLU A 27 1.60 11.48 -7.79
N PHE A 28 2.81 12.04 -7.65
CA PHE A 28 3.89 11.41 -6.89
C PHE A 28 3.56 11.35 -5.40
N ARG A 29 2.99 12.41 -4.81
CA ARG A 29 2.55 12.38 -3.41
C ARG A 29 1.51 11.29 -3.18
N GLU A 30 0.53 11.14 -4.07
CA GLU A 30 -0.44 10.04 -3.99
C GLU A 30 0.22 8.67 -4.06
N LEU A 31 1.21 8.47 -4.94
CA LEU A 31 1.99 7.23 -5.00
C LEU A 31 2.72 6.96 -3.67
N LEU A 32 3.32 7.98 -3.06
CA LEU A 32 4.02 7.86 -1.78
C LEU A 32 3.07 7.45 -0.65
N MET A 33 1.82 7.92 -0.65
CA MET A 33 0.84 7.51 0.35
C MET A 33 0.40 6.04 0.18
N LEU A 34 0.47 5.52 -1.04
CA LEU A 34 0.12 4.13 -1.36
C LEU A 34 1.31 3.17 -1.18
N PHE A 35 2.55 3.66 -1.25
CA PHE A 35 3.76 2.85 -1.16
C PHE A 35 3.88 1.99 0.13
N PRO A 36 3.60 2.50 1.35
CA PRO A 36 3.60 1.67 2.56
C PRO A 36 2.61 0.50 2.51
N ILE A 37 1.49 0.68 1.81
CA ILE A 37 0.48 -0.37 1.62
C ILE A 37 1.05 -1.45 0.72
N ILE A 38 1.72 -1.06 -0.37
CA ILE A 38 2.42 -2.01 -1.28
C ILE A 38 3.48 -2.81 -0.53
N GLU A 39 4.22 -2.18 0.38
CA GLU A 39 5.23 -2.86 1.20
C GLU A 39 4.63 -3.96 2.07
N VAL A 40 3.55 -3.65 2.80
CA VAL A 40 2.89 -4.61 3.69
C VAL A 40 2.22 -5.74 2.91
N LEU A 41 1.52 -5.43 1.82
CA LEU A 41 0.91 -6.41 0.92
C LEU A 41 1.96 -7.22 0.12
N ARG A 42 3.26 -6.98 0.34
CA ARG A 42 4.36 -7.75 -0.25
C ARG A 42 5.33 -8.24 0.81
N ALA A 43 4.88 -8.35 2.07
CA ALA A 43 5.74 -8.78 3.18
C ALA A 43 6.37 -10.16 2.94
N ASP A 44 5.73 -11.03 2.15
CA ASP A 44 6.26 -12.34 1.74
C ASP A 44 7.14 -12.30 0.47
N GLY A 45 7.36 -11.11 -0.09
CA GLY A 45 8.18 -10.82 -1.27
C GLY A 45 7.40 -10.63 -2.58
N GLN A 46 6.14 -11.06 -2.66
CA GLN A 46 5.29 -10.88 -3.84
C GLN A 46 3.91 -10.37 -3.45
N MET A 47 3.18 -9.82 -4.42
CA MET A 47 1.77 -9.50 -4.22
C MET A 47 0.97 -10.56 -4.95
N ASP A 48 0.23 -11.36 -4.20
CA ASP A 48 -0.58 -12.41 -4.78
C ASP A 48 -1.80 -11.83 -5.54
N MET A 49 -2.65 -12.70 -6.10
CA MET A 49 -3.82 -12.22 -6.83
C MET A 49 -4.83 -11.51 -5.92
N PHE A 50 -4.97 -11.92 -4.67
CA PHE A 50 -5.92 -11.35 -3.70
C PHE A 50 -5.49 -9.95 -3.28
N GLU A 51 -4.23 -9.80 -2.90
CA GLU A 51 -3.65 -8.54 -2.49
C GLU A 51 -3.69 -7.50 -3.62
N LYS A 52 -3.46 -7.95 -4.87
CA LYS A 52 -3.64 -7.11 -6.07
C LYS A 52 -5.08 -6.63 -6.24
N HIS A 53 -6.08 -7.49 -6.01
CA HIS A 53 -7.49 -7.10 -6.12
C HIS A 53 -7.89 -6.13 -5.02
N TYR A 54 -7.51 -6.42 -3.76
CA TYR A 54 -7.75 -5.52 -2.64
C TYR A 54 -7.14 -4.13 -2.89
N PHE A 55 -5.88 -4.10 -3.31
CA PHE A 55 -5.18 -2.86 -3.59
C PHE A 55 -5.84 -2.08 -4.73
N HIS A 56 -6.27 -2.77 -5.79
CA HIS A 56 -7.02 -2.14 -6.88
C HIS A 56 -8.36 -1.54 -6.41
N ASP A 57 -9.11 -2.25 -5.58
CA ASP A 57 -10.39 -1.77 -5.04
C ASP A 57 -10.19 -0.58 -4.09
N LEU A 58 -9.12 -0.57 -3.29
CA LEU A 58 -8.72 0.57 -2.47
C LEU A 58 -8.44 1.81 -3.33
N VAL A 59 -7.61 1.67 -4.36
CA VAL A 59 -7.25 2.78 -5.27
C VAL A 59 -8.48 3.28 -6.03
N LYS A 60 -9.37 2.38 -6.44
CA LYS A 60 -10.62 2.74 -7.09
C LYS A 60 -11.56 3.49 -6.15
N LYS A 61 -11.72 3.03 -4.90
CA LYS A 61 -12.54 3.73 -3.90
C LYS A 61 -11.98 5.11 -3.59
N HIS A 62 -10.66 5.24 -3.44
CA HIS A 62 -10.01 6.54 -3.25
C HIS A 62 -10.28 7.50 -4.40
N HIS A 63 -10.32 7.01 -5.64
CA HIS A 63 -10.74 7.81 -6.81
C HIS A 63 -12.20 8.26 -6.74
N GLU A 64 -13.11 7.36 -6.35
CA GLU A 64 -14.54 7.67 -6.21
C GLU A 64 -14.78 8.76 -5.15
N GLU A 65 -13.97 8.78 -4.09
CA GLU A 65 -14.03 9.77 -3.01
C GLU A 65 -13.26 11.07 -3.34
N ASN A 66 -12.30 11.03 -4.27
CA ASN A 66 -11.44 12.16 -4.63
C ASN A 66 -11.45 12.41 -6.15
N PRO A 67 -12.34 13.28 -6.66
CA PRO A 67 -12.48 13.54 -8.09
C PRO A 67 -11.23 14.10 -8.79
N HIS A 68 -10.29 14.67 -8.02
CA HIS A 68 -9.02 15.19 -8.53
C HIS A 68 -7.91 14.12 -8.59
N PHE A 69 -8.15 12.93 -8.06
CA PHE A 69 -7.22 11.81 -8.11
C PHE A 69 -7.10 11.27 -9.54
N ASN A 70 -5.88 11.27 -10.08
CA ASN A 70 -5.62 10.83 -11.44
C ASN A 70 -5.49 9.29 -11.52
N TYR A 71 -6.62 8.61 -11.37
CA TYR A 71 -6.69 7.15 -11.24
C TYR A 71 -5.94 6.38 -12.33
N TYR A 72 -6.08 6.78 -13.60
CA TYR A 72 -5.45 6.06 -14.71
C TYR A 72 -3.93 6.13 -14.64
N ILE A 73 -3.37 7.30 -14.33
CA ILE A 73 -1.93 7.49 -14.18
C ILE A 73 -1.40 6.73 -12.98
N LEU A 74 -2.07 6.82 -11.82
CA LEU A 74 -1.64 6.12 -10.62
C LEU A 74 -1.71 4.60 -10.79
N LYS A 75 -2.70 4.09 -11.52
CA LYS A 75 -2.82 2.66 -11.83
C LYS A 75 -1.65 2.15 -12.67
N GLU A 76 -1.29 2.88 -13.73
CA GLU A 76 -0.10 2.55 -14.54
C GLU A 76 1.17 2.62 -13.71
N GLU A 77 1.27 3.62 -12.84
CA GLU A 77 2.44 3.83 -12.01
C GLU A 77 2.63 2.73 -10.96
N ILE A 78 1.54 2.28 -10.33
CA ILE A 78 1.54 1.13 -9.43
C ILE A 78 2.06 -0.11 -10.13
N ALA A 79 1.59 -0.38 -11.36
CA ALA A 79 2.05 -1.54 -12.12
C ALA A 79 3.57 -1.45 -12.38
N TYR A 80 4.04 -0.27 -12.79
CA TYR A 80 5.46 0.00 -12.97
C TYR A 80 6.28 -0.21 -11.68
N VAL A 81 5.80 0.27 -10.53
CA VAL A 81 6.46 0.09 -9.22
C VAL A 81 6.53 -1.39 -8.85
N LEU A 82 5.47 -2.16 -9.06
CA LEU A 82 5.46 -3.59 -8.75
C LEU A 82 6.43 -4.38 -9.64
N GLU A 83 6.53 -4.02 -10.92
CA GLU A 83 7.45 -4.66 -11.87
C GLU A 83 8.92 -4.30 -11.63
N ASN A 84 9.20 -3.08 -11.18
CA ASN A 84 10.55 -2.53 -11.04
C ASN A 84 10.92 -2.23 -9.58
N PHE A 85 10.30 -2.95 -8.63
CA PHE A 85 10.29 -2.59 -7.22
C PHE A 85 11.68 -2.34 -6.65
N ALA A 86 12.62 -3.28 -6.82
CA ALA A 86 13.98 -3.16 -6.28
C ALA A 86 14.75 -1.92 -6.79
N GLN A 87 14.42 -1.42 -7.99
CA GLN A 87 15.05 -0.23 -8.57
C GLN A 87 14.46 1.05 -7.98
N VAL A 88 13.14 1.10 -7.76
CA VAL A 88 12.44 2.32 -7.34
C VAL A 88 12.25 2.43 -5.83
N GLU A 89 12.28 1.30 -5.11
CA GLU A 89 12.09 1.21 -3.66
C GLU A 89 12.98 2.22 -2.89
N PRO A 90 14.30 2.32 -3.13
CA PRO A 90 15.14 3.28 -2.39
C PRO A 90 14.72 4.74 -2.59
N ILE A 91 14.27 5.08 -3.81
CA ILE A 91 13.83 6.44 -4.18
C ILE A 91 12.50 6.76 -3.49
N LEU A 92 11.58 5.79 -3.44
CA LEU A 92 10.28 5.94 -2.78
C LEU A 92 10.44 6.06 -1.27
N TYR A 93 11.37 5.33 -0.64
CA TYR A 93 11.68 5.51 0.78
C TYR A 93 12.27 6.88 1.08
N GLU A 94 13.21 7.36 0.27
CA GLU A 94 13.80 8.68 0.45
C GLU A 94 12.72 9.77 0.38
N ALA A 95 11.85 9.70 -0.62
CA ALA A 95 10.73 10.62 -0.76
C ALA A 95 9.73 10.51 0.40
N LEU A 96 9.35 9.29 0.79
CA LEU A 96 8.40 9.08 1.87
C LEU A 96 8.95 9.56 3.23
N LYS A 97 10.24 9.38 3.48
CA LYS A 97 10.93 9.92 4.66
C LYS A 97 10.88 11.44 4.67
N GLU A 98 11.22 12.09 3.56
CA GLU A 98 11.13 13.54 3.43
C GLU A 98 9.69 14.02 3.65
N LEU A 99 8.70 13.35 3.05
CA LEU A 99 7.29 13.68 3.24
C LEU A 99 6.86 13.53 4.70
N ASN A 100 7.26 12.45 5.36
CA ASN A 100 6.95 12.18 6.75
C ASN A 100 7.54 13.24 7.70
N GLN A 101 8.79 13.63 7.50
CA GLN A 101 9.44 14.65 8.34
C GLN A 101 8.79 16.02 8.21
N ASN A 102 8.25 16.35 7.03
CA ASN A 102 7.62 17.65 6.78
C ASN A 102 6.14 17.69 7.20
N GLU A 103 5.42 16.59 7.08
CA GLU A 103 3.96 16.53 7.31
C GLU A 103 3.58 15.76 8.60
N ASN A 104 4.54 15.15 9.30
CA ASN A 104 4.36 14.35 10.51
C ASN A 104 3.33 13.22 10.33
N LEU A 105 3.56 12.37 9.31
CA LEU A 105 2.62 11.35 8.85
C LEU A 105 2.78 10.00 9.57
N SER A 106 3.73 9.85 10.48
CA SER A 106 4.12 8.58 11.11
C SER A 106 2.93 7.76 11.64
N ASN A 107 1.93 8.43 12.21
CA ASN A 107 0.73 7.77 12.73
C ASN A 107 -0.19 7.30 11.60
N TYR A 108 -0.39 8.14 10.59
CA TYR A 108 -1.19 7.83 9.42
C TYR A 108 -0.59 6.65 8.64
N LEU A 109 0.74 6.66 8.42
CA LEU A 109 1.44 5.58 7.72
C LEU A 109 1.25 4.23 8.44
N LEU A 110 1.37 4.20 9.77
CA LEU A 110 1.06 3.01 10.55
C LEU A 110 -0.40 2.57 10.36
N ASP A 111 -1.36 3.49 10.53
CA ASP A 111 -2.78 3.15 10.50
C ASP A 111 -3.20 2.62 9.10
N SER A 112 -2.64 3.17 8.02
CA SER A 112 -2.81 2.67 6.64
C SER A 112 -2.23 1.28 6.43
N MET A 113 -1.01 1.05 6.94
CA MET A 113 -0.34 -0.25 6.86
C MET A 113 -1.08 -1.34 7.65
N LEU A 114 -1.56 -1.02 8.85
CA LEU A 114 -2.37 -1.95 9.66
C LEU A 114 -3.68 -2.31 8.97
N THR A 115 -4.30 -1.34 8.30
CA THR A 115 -5.51 -1.59 7.51
C THR A 115 -5.23 -2.59 6.38
N ALA A 116 -4.07 -2.48 5.73
CA ALA A 116 -3.66 -3.41 4.68
C ALA A 116 -3.40 -4.83 5.22
N ALA A 117 -2.58 -4.95 6.28
CA ALA A 117 -2.22 -6.24 6.90
C ALA A 117 -3.45 -7.03 7.38
N ARG A 118 -4.43 -6.34 7.97
CA ARG A 118 -5.68 -6.98 8.43
C ARG A 118 -6.49 -7.60 7.29
N VAL A 119 -6.35 -7.06 6.08
CA VAL A 119 -7.07 -7.54 4.89
C VAL A 119 -6.25 -8.59 4.10
N SER A 120 -4.90 -8.58 4.19
CA SER A 120 -4.02 -9.61 3.58
C SER A 120 -4.14 -10.97 4.24
N SER A 121 -4.12 -11.03 5.58
CA SER A 121 -3.94 -12.31 6.28
C SER A 121 -5.16 -13.26 6.17
N ASP A 122 -4.94 -14.42 5.57
CA ASP A 122 -5.65 -15.70 5.75
C ASP A 122 -7.11 -15.64 6.23
N ASP A 123 -8.04 -15.39 5.31
CA ASP A 123 -9.39 -15.94 5.46
C ASP A 123 -9.54 -17.10 4.48
N LEU A 124 -9.65 -18.31 5.04
CA LEU A 124 -9.99 -19.54 4.30
C LEU A 124 -11.26 -19.34 3.46
N LYS A 125 -12.13 -18.38 3.85
CA LYS A 125 -13.26 -17.88 3.05
C LYS A 125 -12.82 -17.14 1.79
N THR A 126 -11.82 -16.27 1.85
CA THR A 126 -11.26 -15.57 0.68
C THR A 126 -10.59 -16.56 -0.28
N ASN A 127 -9.86 -17.55 0.25
CA ASN A 127 -9.23 -18.62 -0.54
C ASN A 127 -10.25 -19.60 -1.19
N LEU A 128 -11.34 -19.95 -0.50
CA LEU A 128 -12.43 -20.81 -1.02
C LEU A 128 -13.25 -20.13 -2.12
N ILE A 129 -13.45 -18.82 -2.00
CA ILE A 129 -14.19 -18.06 -3.00
C ILE A 129 -13.39 -18.07 -4.30
N TYR A 130 -12.05 -17.95 -4.31
CA TYR A 130 -11.26 -17.69 -5.53
C TYR A 130 -10.32 -18.79 -6.06
N SER A 131 -10.24 -19.98 -5.45
CA SER A 131 -9.57 -21.14 -6.07
C SER A 131 -10.10 -21.47 -7.49
N GLU A 132 -9.33 -22.18 -8.33
CA GLU A 132 -9.74 -22.62 -9.67
C GLU A 132 -10.89 -23.64 -9.60
N VAL A 133 -12.10 -23.15 -9.38
CA VAL A 133 -13.31 -23.95 -9.30
C VAL A 133 -14.03 -23.91 -10.66
N PRO A 134 -14.54 -25.05 -11.15
CA PRO A 134 -15.23 -25.13 -12.44
C PRO A 134 -16.35 -24.08 -12.59
N GLY A 135 -16.47 -23.49 -13.78
CA GLY A 135 -17.23 -22.26 -14.04
C GLY A 135 -18.72 -22.25 -13.65
N TRP A 136 -19.33 -23.40 -13.35
CA TRP A 136 -20.71 -23.51 -12.87
C TRP A 136 -20.89 -23.06 -11.40
N LEU A 137 -19.80 -22.88 -10.64
CA LEU A 137 -19.79 -22.38 -9.24
C LEU A 137 -19.54 -20.87 -9.11
N LYS A 138 -19.44 -20.11 -10.22
CA LYS A 138 -19.13 -18.67 -10.21
C LYS A 138 -20.26 -17.75 -9.73
N LEU A 139 -21.54 -18.13 -9.88
CA LEU A 139 -22.69 -17.30 -9.51
C LEU A 139 -23.00 -17.25 -8.00
N PRO A 140 -22.93 -18.36 -7.23
CA PRO A 140 -23.05 -18.34 -5.77
C PRO A 140 -21.97 -17.49 -5.09
N ARG A 141 -20.82 -17.32 -5.74
CA ARG A 141 -19.61 -16.62 -5.27
C ARG A 141 -19.78 -15.10 -5.20
N THR A 142 -20.32 -14.47 -6.24
CA THR A 142 -20.53 -13.01 -6.28
C THR A 142 -21.55 -12.59 -5.23
N ILE A 143 -22.53 -13.45 -4.97
CA ILE A 143 -23.54 -13.26 -3.93
C ILE A 143 -22.89 -13.40 -2.55
N LEU A 144 -22.09 -14.44 -2.31
CA LEU A 144 -21.34 -14.60 -1.05
C LEU A 144 -20.35 -13.45 -0.80
N ALA A 145 -19.64 -12.96 -1.82
CA ALA A 145 -18.73 -11.81 -1.72
C ALA A 145 -19.46 -10.50 -1.39
N MET A 146 -20.71 -10.31 -1.83
CA MET A 146 -21.53 -9.15 -1.44
C MET A 146 -21.98 -9.20 0.04
N PHE A 147 -22.01 -10.38 0.67
CA PHE A 147 -22.41 -10.56 2.07
C PHE A 147 -21.24 -10.58 3.06
N LEU A 148 -20.01 -10.61 2.57
CA LEU A 148 -18.80 -10.67 3.40
C LEU A 148 -18.20 -9.28 3.53
N THR A 149 -18.70 -8.52 4.49
CA THR A 149 -18.01 -7.33 5.00
C THR A 149 -16.64 -7.74 5.53
N PRO A 150 -15.57 -6.93 5.30
CA PRO A 150 -14.30 -7.13 5.98
C PRO A 150 -14.57 -7.21 7.49
N ASP A 151 -14.03 -8.22 8.14
CA ASP A 151 -14.24 -8.43 9.57
C ASP A 151 -13.57 -7.28 10.34
N GLN A 152 -14.37 -6.27 10.72
CA GLN A 152 -13.90 -5.10 11.44
C GLN A 152 -13.45 -5.44 12.87
N GLU A 153 -13.67 -6.67 13.33
CA GLU A 153 -13.30 -7.17 14.66
C GLU A 153 -11.93 -7.89 14.68
N LYS A 154 -11.23 -8.00 13.54
CA LYS A 154 -9.94 -8.70 13.46
C LYS A 154 -8.80 -7.86 14.07
N THR A 155 -8.22 -8.36 15.17
CA THR A 155 -7.19 -7.67 15.95
C THR A 155 -5.75 -8.14 15.73
N SER A 156 -5.50 -9.16 14.89
CA SER A 156 -4.14 -9.73 14.68
C SER A 156 -3.64 -9.59 13.24
N ILE A 157 -2.32 -9.48 13.10
CA ILE A 157 -1.54 -9.44 11.85
C ILE A 157 -0.44 -10.52 11.91
N SER A 158 0.11 -10.96 10.78
CA SER A 158 1.22 -11.92 10.78
C SER A 158 2.52 -11.30 11.31
N GLU A 159 3.48 -12.13 11.74
CA GLU A 159 4.79 -11.64 12.17
C GLU A 159 5.57 -11.06 10.99
N GLU A 160 5.40 -11.59 9.78
CA GLU A 160 5.98 -11.04 8.54
C GLU A 160 5.44 -9.64 8.26
N GLU A 161 4.11 -9.44 8.30
CA GLU A 161 3.46 -8.14 8.13
C GLU A 161 3.94 -7.15 9.20
N LYS A 162 3.99 -7.58 10.47
CA LYS A 162 4.47 -6.77 11.59
C LYS A 162 5.93 -6.32 11.41
N ASN A 163 6.81 -7.23 10.99
CA ASN A 163 8.21 -6.93 10.71
C ASN A 163 8.35 -5.98 9.51
N GLN A 164 7.51 -6.13 8.49
CA GLN A 164 7.50 -5.23 7.34
C GLN A 164 7.04 -3.82 7.74
N ILE A 165 6.01 -3.71 8.57
CA ILE A 165 5.55 -2.42 9.12
C ILE A 165 6.65 -1.73 9.92
N LEU A 166 7.35 -2.47 10.80
CA LEU A 166 8.48 -1.94 11.55
C LEU A 166 9.60 -1.45 10.62
N THR A 167 9.94 -2.25 9.61
CA THR A 167 10.96 -1.89 8.61
C THR A 167 10.61 -0.59 7.89
N VAL A 168 9.35 -0.43 7.45
CA VAL A 168 8.89 0.80 6.80
C VAL A 168 9.02 1.98 7.75
N LEU A 169 8.53 1.85 8.99
CA LEU A 169 8.59 2.92 9.99
C LEU A 169 10.03 3.32 10.33
N GLU A 170 10.96 2.36 10.43
CA GLU A 170 12.38 2.64 10.66
C GLU A 170 13.01 3.40 9.50
N LYS A 171 12.76 2.98 8.25
CA LYS A 171 13.32 3.62 7.06
C LYS A 171 12.84 5.07 6.87
N VAL A 172 11.64 5.41 7.35
CA VAL A 172 11.04 6.74 7.19
C VAL A 172 11.12 7.63 8.44
N ASP A 173 11.91 7.22 9.44
CA ASP A 173 11.99 7.86 10.77
C ASP A 173 10.60 8.01 11.45
N GLY A 174 9.70 7.06 11.21
CA GLY A 174 8.32 7.03 11.71
C GLY A 174 8.14 6.28 13.03
N VAL A 175 9.20 5.75 13.63
CA VAL A 175 9.14 5.06 14.92
C VAL A 175 8.81 6.05 16.03
N SER A 176 7.72 5.77 16.74
CA SER A 176 7.26 6.57 17.88
C SER A 176 6.77 5.66 19.01
N GLU A 177 6.70 6.19 20.23
CA GLU A 177 6.18 5.44 21.39
C GLU A 177 4.76 4.91 21.13
N ARG A 178 3.90 5.71 20.48
CA ARG A 178 2.56 5.27 20.05
C ARG A 178 2.66 4.08 19.11
N ASN A 179 3.46 4.21 18.05
CA ASN A 179 3.51 3.20 16.99
C ASN A 179 4.05 1.86 17.52
N LEU A 180 5.08 1.90 18.37
CA LEU A 180 5.61 0.71 19.05
C LEU A 180 4.57 0.08 19.99
N LYS A 181 3.85 0.90 20.75
CA LYS A 181 2.79 0.41 21.65
C LYS A 181 1.69 -0.32 20.87
N VAL A 182 1.19 0.28 19.79
CA VAL A 182 0.16 -0.34 18.94
C VAL A 182 0.66 -1.68 18.38
N LEU A 183 1.87 -1.73 17.84
CA LEU A 183 2.42 -2.97 17.27
C LEU A 183 2.66 -4.07 18.31
N ASN A 184 3.02 -3.71 19.55
CA ASN A 184 3.18 -4.67 20.64
C ASN A 184 1.82 -5.25 21.11
N GLU A 185 0.74 -4.46 21.01
CA GLU A 185 -0.62 -4.86 21.41
C GLU A 185 -1.31 -5.78 20.38
N LEU A 186 -0.78 -5.90 19.15
CA LEU A 186 -1.32 -6.74 18.07
C LEU A 186 -0.85 -8.21 18.11
N SER A 187 -0.26 -8.64 19.22
CA SER A 187 0.28 -10.00 19.43
C SER A 187 -0.81 -11.01 19.80
#